data_AF-A0A973B1Y2-F1
#
_entry.id   AF-A0A973B1Y2-F1
#
_cell.length_a   1.000
_cell.length_b   1.000
_cell.length_c   1.000
_cell.angle_alpha   90.00
_cell.angle_beta   90.00
_cell.angle_gamma   90.00
#
_symmetry.space_group_name_H-M   'P 1'
#
loop_
_entity.id
_entity.type
_entity.pdbx_description
1 polymer ?
#
loop_
_entity_poly.entity_id
_entity_poly.type
_entity_poly.pdbx_seq_one_letter_code
_entity_poly.pdbx_strand_id
1 'polypeptide(L)'
;MLSAHSVSIFGHLRTIWLILSTFLIQNLCIAQTIQSYDMVIYGGTSAGVSAAIQASRMGKKVILIEPFKRIGGLTTGGLGKTDIGNKQAIGGLSREFYQNIKKYYLKPENWIYQNRESYRGVGYNTFEEDAMWAFEPSAALKVYHEMLEKEPNIRIVYQQRLNRKTGVKKEGHVIKTIQMETGQIYQGKMFMDCTYEGDLMAASGVSYTVGRESNSQY
;
A
#
# COMPACT_ATOMS: atom_id res chain seq x y z
N MET A 1 11.91 73.39 -18.48
CA MET A 1 11.83 73.05 -17.04
C MET A 1 10.89 71.87 -16.88
N LEU A 2 11.42 70.65 -16.99
CA LEU A 2 10.73 69.41 -16.62
C LEU A 2 11.00 69.16 -15.15
N SER A 3 9.94 69.06 -14.34
CA SER A 3 10.03 68.98 -12.87
C SER A 3 10.69 67.66 -12.45
N ALA A 4 11.64 67.75 -11.52
CA ALA A 4 12.49 66.66 -11.05
C ALA A 4 11.77 65.62 -10.16
N HIS A 5 10.43 65.62 -10.09
CA HIS A 5 9.67 64.76 -9.18
C HIS A 5 9.16 63.45 -9.80
N SER A 6 9.24 63.29 -11.13
CA SER A 6 8.71 62.10 -11.82
C SER A 6 9.71 60.93 -11.96
N VAL A 7 11.01 61.16 -11.71
CA VAL A 7 12.06 60.13 -11.90
C VAL A 7 12.18 59.17 -10.70
N SER A 8 11.84 59.62 -9.48
CA SER A 8 11.96 58.81 -8.25
C SER A 8 10.95 57.66 -8.16
N ILE A 9 9.72 57.88 -8.63
CA ILE A 9 8.60 56.93 -8.50
C ILE A 9 8.83 55.69 -9.39
N PHE A 10 9.41 55.86 -10.58
CA PHE A 10 9.72 54.76 -11.50
C PHE A 10 10.84 53.84 -10.99
N GLY A 11 11.79 54.37 -10.22
CA GLY A 11 12.84 53.56 -9.57
C GLY A 11 12.26 52.63 -8.51
N HIS A 12 11.43 53.15 -7.62
CA HIS A 12 10.83 52.37 -6.53
C HIS A 12 9.83 51.32 -7.04
N LEU A 13 9.04 51.59 -8.09
CA LEU A 13 8.16 50.58 -8.69
C LEU A 13 8.95 49.42 -9.31
N ARG A 14 10.11 49.68 -9.92
CA ARG A 14 11.00 48.64 -10.47
C ARG A 14 11.63 47.79 -9.37
N THR A 15 12.07 48.41 -8.27
CA THR A 15 12.64 47.68 -7.13
C THR A 15 11.59 46.84 -6.41
N ILE A 16 10.36 47.36 -6.25
CA ILE A 16 9.23 46.60 -5.66
C ILE A 16 8.83 45.42 -6.57
N TRP A 17 8.82 45.58 -7.89
CA TRP A 17 8.59 44.48 -8.84
C TRP A 17 9.71 43.43 -8.84
N LEU A 18 10.98 43.83 -8.67
CA LEU A 18 12.11 42.90 -8.54
C LEU A 18 12.08 42.13 -7.20
N ILE A 19 11.66 42.78 -6.11
CA ILE A 19 11.48 42.14 -4.79
C ILE A 19 10.26 41.21 -4.78
N LEU A 20 9.12 41.62 -5.38
CA LEU A 20 7.95 40.74 -5.51
C LEU A 20 8.19 39.55 -6.45
N SER A 21 8.93 39.73 -7.55
CA SER A 21 9.25 38.62 -8.47
C SER A 21 10.25 37.63 -7.86
N THR A 22 11.23 38.09 -7.07
CA THR A 22 12.12 37.19 -6.32
C THR A 22 11.39 36.45 -5.18
N PHE A 23 10.42 37.08 -4.51
CA PHE A 23 9.58 36.41 -3.49
C PHE A 23 8.59 35.39 -4.09
N LEU A 24 8.10 35.63 -5.32
CA LEU A 24 7.24 34.67 -6.03
C LEU A 24 8.02 33.44 -6.54
N ILE A 25 9.28 33.62 -6.96
CA ILE A 25 10.11 32.50 -7.47
C ILE A 25 10.59 31.60 -6.32
N GLN A 26 10.81 32.13 -5.11
CA GLN A 26 11.22 31.32 -3.95
C GLN A 26 10.12 30.39 -3.42
N ASN A 27 8.84 30.66 -3.72
CA ASN A 27 7.72 29.86 -3.20
C ASN A 27 7.30 28.68 -4.08
N LEU A 28 7.90 28.49 -5.27
CA LEU A 28 7.51 27.40 -6.20
C LEU A 28 8.52 26.24 -6.30
N CYS A 29 9.56 26.21 -5.48
CA CYS A 29 10.46 25.07 -5.39
C CYS A 29 10.25 24.33 -4.06
N ILE A 30 9.05 23.77 -3.86
CA ILE A 30 8.93 22.63 -2.93
C ILE A 30 9.62 21.47 -3.65
N ALA A 31 10.94 21.35 -3.45
CA ALA A 31 11.63 20.10 -3.72
C ALA A 31 10.93 19.05 -2.86
N GLN A 32 10.12 18.19 -3.48
CA GLN A 32 9.50 17.10 -2.76
C GLN A 32 10.61 16.20 -2.24
N THR A 33 10.90 16.28 -0.94
CA THR A 33 11.90 15.42 -0.31
C THR A 33 11.46 13.98 -0.54
N ILE A 34 12.17 13.28 -1.42
CA ILE A 34 11.91 11.87 -1.68
C ILE A 34 12.29 11.12 -0.42
N GLN A 35 11.27 10.76 0.36
CA GLN A 35 11.48 10.01 1.57
C GLN A 35 11.92 8.59 1.20
N SER A 36 13.10 8.20 1.67
CA SER A 36 13.61 6.84 1.47
C SER A 36 13.00 5.88 2.50
N TYR A 37 12.65 4.68 2.02
CA TYR A 37 12.12 3.56 2.81
C TYR A 37 13.08 2.38 2.77
N ASP A 38 13.04 1.53 3.80
CA ASP A 38 13.76 0.25 3.74
C ASP A 38 13.05 -0.72 2.81
N MET A 39 11.71 -0.69 2.80
CA MET A 39 10.88 -1.55 1.97
C MET A 39 9.75 -0.78 1.31
N VAL A 40 9.64 -0.90 -0.01
CA VAL A 40 8.55 -0.39 -0.85
C VAL A 40 7.73 -1.57 -1.33
N ILE A 41 6.50 -1.68 -0.86
CA ILE A 41 5.59 -2.78 -1.19
C ILE A 41 4.49 -2.23 -2.10
N TYR A 42 4.40 -2.73 -3.32
CA TYR A 42 3.36 -2.35 -4.27
C TYR A 42 2.30 -3.46 -4.36
N GLY A 43 1.07 -3.14 -3.96
CA GLY A 43 -0.04 -4.07 -3.83
C GLY A 43 -0.40 -4.34 -2.38
N GLY A 44 -1.60 -3.93 -1.96
CA GLY A 44 -2.13 -4.13 -0.61
C GLY A 44 -2.92 -5.41 -0.46
N THR A 45 -2.57 -6.50 -1.16
CA THR A 45 -3.18 -7.82 -0.94
C THR A 45 -2.80 -8.39 0.44
N SER A 46 -3.34 -9.55 0.82
CA SER A 46 -2.94 -10.27 2.04
C SER A 46 -1.41 -10.50 2.12
N ALA A 47 -0.74 -10.71 0.98
CA ALA A 47 0.72 -10.83 0.92
C ALA A 47 1.41 -9.50 1.26
N GLY A 48 0.95 -8.39 0.67
CA GLY A 48 1.50 -7.06 0.92
C GLY A 48 1.29 -6.59 2.36
N VAL A 49 0.11 -6.84 2.92
CA VAL A 49 -0.20 -6.57 4.34
C VAL A 49 0.72 -7.38 5.25
N SER A 50 0.86 -8.69 5.00
CA SER A 50 1.71 -9.56 5.81
C SER A 50 3.19 -9.15 5.72
N ALA A 51 3.68 -8.86 4.52
CA ALA A 51 5.05 -8.40 4.31
C ALA A 51 5.32 -7.07 5.03
N ALA A 52 4.36 -6.12 4.97
CA ALA A 52 4.48 -4.83 5.63
C ALA A 52 4.57 -4.98 7.15
N ILE A 53 3.69 -5.79 7.74
CA ILE A 53 3.67 -6.09 9.18
C ILE A 53 4.99 -6.75 9.59
N GLN A 54 5.41 -7.79 8.88
CA GLN A 54 6.66 -8.48 9.22
C GLN A 54 7.88 -7.54 9.14
N ALA A 55 7.97 -6.73 8.09
CA ALA A 55 9.06 -5.77 7.91
C ALA A 55 9.05 -4.71 9.02
N SER A 56 7.87 -4.19 9.40
CA SER A 56 7.74 -3.25 10.53
C SER A 56 8.21 -3.86 11.85
N ARG A 57 7.80 -5.10 12.15
CA ARG A 57 8.24 -5.84 13.35
C ARG A 57 9.74 -6.10 13.39
N MET A 58 10.38 -6.14 12.22
CA MET A 58 11.84 -6.20 12.08
C MET A 58 12.52 -4.82 12.13
N GLY A 59 11.79 -3.78 12.55
CA GLY A 59 12.28 -2.41 12.68
C GLY A 59 12.53 -1.69 11.35
N LYS A 60 11.93 -2.16 10.25
CA LYS A 60 12.09 -1.54 8.92
C LYS A 60 11.05 -0.45 8.71
N LYS A 61 11.46 0.62 8.05
CA LYS A 61 10.54 1.67 7.59
C LYS A 61 9.89 1.25 6.27
N VAL A 62 8.57 1.14 6.25
CA VAL A 62 7.81 0.54 5.16
C VAL A 62 6.85 1.55 4.53
N ILE A 63 6.75 1.53 3.21
CA ILE A 63 5.62 2.10 2.47
C ILE A 63 4.84 0.97 1.78
N LEU A 64 3.55 0.86 2.11
CA LEU A 64 2.60 -0.04 1.47
C LEU A 64 1.71 0.78 0.53
N ILE A 65 1.80 0.49 -0.76
CA ILE A 65 1.13 1.25 -1.83
C ILE A 65 0.00 0.39 -2.38
N GLU A 66 -1.24 0.80 -2.13
CA GLU A 66 -2.46 0.14 -2.60
C GLU A 66 -3.02 0.87 -3.83
N PRO A 67 -3.12 0.20 -5.00
CA PRO A 67 -3.65 0.81 -6.22
C PRO A 67 -5.09 1.30 -6.12
N PHE A 68 -5.91 0.72 -5.23
CA PHE A 68 -7.32 1.03 -5.06
C PHE A 68 -7.59 1.62 -3.67
N LYS A 69 -8.86 1.56 -3.24
CA LYS A 69 -9.34 2.12 -1.96
C LYS A 69 -9.41 1.11 -0.82
N ARG A 70 -9.06 -0.16 -1.06
CA ARG A 70 -9.29 -1.27 -0.13
C ARG A 70 -8.11 -2.23 -0.12
N ILE A 71 -7.51 -2.42 1.06
CA ILE A 71 -6.46 -3.42 1.30
C ILE A 71 -7.05 -4.80 1.62
N GLY A 72 -6.21 -5.82 1.57
CA GLY A 72 -6.46 -7.22 1.84
C GLY A 72 -6.87 -8.05 0.61
N GLY A 73 -7.01 -7.41 -0.56
CA GLY A 73 -7.34 -8.11 -1.81
C GLY A 73 -8.60 -8.97 -1.69
N LEU A 74 -8.61 -10.18 -2.26
CA LEU A 74 -9.72 -11.13 -2.23
C LEU A 74 -10.26 -11.42 -0.82
N THR A 75 -9.38 -11.51 0.18
CA THR A 75 -9.74 -11.80 1.58
C THR A 75 -10.70 -10.74 2.13
N THR A 76 -10.54 -9.49 1.73
CA THR A 76 -11.47 -8.41 2.10
C THR A 76 -12.43 -8.06 0.97
N GLY A 77 -12.20 -8.52 -0.25
CA GLY A 77 -12.97 -8.17 -1.44
C GLY A 77 -14.16 -9.06 -1.72
N GLY A 78 -14.26 -10.23 -1.09
CA GLY A 78 -15.42 -11.13 -1.27
C GLY A 78 -15.19 -12.59 -0.90
N LEU A 79 -13.93 -13.03 -0.72
CA LEU A 79 -13.62 -14.41 -0.36
C LEU A 79 -13.48 -14.56 1.16
N GLY A 80 -14.60 -14.94 1.78
CA GLY A 80 -14.72 -15.15 3.22
C GLY A 80 -14.67 -16.61 3.67
N LYS A 81 -14.61 -17.58 2.75
CA LYS A 81 -14.54 -19.02 3.06
C LYS A 81 -13.16 -19.51 2.67
N THR A 82 -12.29 -19.75 3.65
CA THR A 82 -10.91 -20.17 3.36
C THR A 82 -10.87 -21.60 2.83
N ASP A 83 -10.16 -21.81 1.72
CA ASP A 83 -9.86 -23.13 1.18
C ASP A 83 -8.75 -23.79 2.01
N ILE A 84 -9.12 -24.70 2.90
CA ILE A 84 -8.20 -25.34 3.84
C ILE A 84 -8.25 -26.86 3.67
N GLY A 85 -7.07 -27.45 3.42
CA GLY A 85 -6.83 -28.89 3.61
C GLY A 85 -6.30 -29.17 5.02
N ASN A 86 -5.03 -28.84 5.26
CA ASN A 86 -4.38 -29.04 6.56
C ASN A 86 -4.26 -27.72 7.35
N LYS A 87 -5.09 -27.52 8.38
CA LYS A 87 -5.05 -26.34 9.26
C LYS A 87 -3.72 -26.16 9.99
N GLN A 88 -2.99 -27.24 10.27
CA GLN A 88 -1.71 -27.18 10.98
C GLN A 88 -0.58 -26.61 10.13
N ALA A 89 -0.73 -26.59 8.80
CA ALA A 89 0.22 -25.93 7.90
C ALA A 89 0.08 -24.39 7.94
N ILE A 90 -1.01 -23.86 8.50
CA ILE A 90 -1.27 -22.42 8.57
C ILE A 90 -0.73 -21.87 9.90
N GLY A 91 0.43 -21.22 9.81
CA GLY A 91 1.14 -20.58 10.93
C GLY A 91 1.45 -19.09 10.69
N GLY A 92 2.32 -18.53 11.53
CA GLY A 92 2.83 -17.17 11.39
C GLY A 92 1.73 -16.09 11.35
N LEU A 93 1.97 -15.04 10.56
CA LEU A 93 1.03 -13.92 10.40
C LEU A 93 -0.33 -14.35 9.85
N SER A 94 -0.39 -15.41 9.04
CA SER A 94 -1.65 -15.96 8.53
C SER A 94 -2.50 -16.53 9.68
N ARG A 95 -1.90 -17.34 10.56
CA ARG A 95 -2.60 -17.83 11.76
C ARG A 95 -3.01 -16.71 12.70
N GLU A 96 -2.14 -15.70 12.88
CA GLU A 96 -2.45 -14.50 13.67
C GLU A 96 -3.68 -13.77 13.13
N PHE A 97 -3.81 -13.62 11.80
CA PHE A 97 -5.00 -13.07 11.17
C PHE A 97 -6.27 -13.86 11.54
N TYR A 98 -6.27 -15.18 11.37
CA TYR A 98 -7.45 -16.01 11.70
C TYR A 98 -7.78 -16.04 13.20
N GLN A 99 -6.78 -15.95 14.07
CA GLN A 99 -6.99 -15.77 15.51
C GLN A 99 -7.61 -14.41 15.81
N ASN A 100 -7.21 -13.35 15.10
CA ASN A 100 -7.80 -12.03 15.25
C ASN A 100 -9.22 -11.97 14.66
N ILE A 101 -9.53 -12.73 13.60
CA ILE A 101 -10.90 -12.96 13.13
C ILE A 101 -11.74 -13.61 14.22
N LYS A 102 -11.22 -14.65 14.88
CA LYS A 102 -11.92 -15.25 16.03
C LYS A 102 -12.21 -14.19 17.09
N LYS A 103 -11.20 -13.40 17.50
CA LYS A 103 -11.37 -12.32 18.48
C LYS A 103 -12.41 -11.28 18.06
N TYR A 104 -12.49 -10.96 16.76
CA TYR A 104 -13.53 -10.09 16.22
C TYR A 104 -14.92 -10.70 16.47
N TYR A 105 -15.16 -11.95 16.12
CA TYR A 105 -16.45 -12.61 16.34
C TYR A 105 -16.71 -13.07 17.78
N LEU A 106 -15.74 -12.96 18.68
CA LEU A 106 -16.01 -13.16 20.11
C LEU A 106 -16.87 -12.04 20.70
N LYS A 107 -16.90 -10.88 20.04
CA LYS A 107 -17.65 -9.69 20.45
C LYS A 107 -19.08 -9.75 19.93
N PRO A 108 -20.13 -9.83 20.78
CA PRO A 108 -21.52 -9.94 20.34
C PRO A 108 -21.96 -8.80 19.41
N GLU A 109 -21.43 -7.59 19.58
CA GLU A 109 -21.75 -6.41 18.77
C GLU A 109 -21.35 -6.56 17.29
N ASN A 110 -20.45 -7.48 16.97
CA ASN A 110 -20.02 -7.73 15.59
C ASN A 110 -20.96 -8.69 14.83
N TRP A 111 -21.96 -9.24 15.51
CA TRP A 111 -22.97 -10.14 14.93
C TRP A 111 -24.20 -9.36 14.47
N ILE A 112 -24.11 -8.76 13.28
CA ILE A 112 -25.13 -7.83 12.78
C ILE A 112 -26.36 -8.54 12.20
N TYR A 113 -26.16 -9.68 11.53
CA TYR A 113 -27.20 -10.34 10.73
C TYR A 113 -27.83 -11.57 11.39
N GLN A 114 -27.23 -12.08 12.47
CA GLN A 114 -27.72 -13.25 13.19
C GLN A 114 -27.11 -13.31 14.59
N ASN A 115 -27.76 -13.99 15.52
CA ASN A 115 -27.21 -14.19 16.86
C ASN A 115 -26.00 -15.14 16.80
N ARG A 116 -24.98 -14.86 17.62
CA ARG A 116 -23.78 -15.70 17.73
C ARG A 116 -24.13 -17.14 18.12
N GLU A 117 -25.05 -17.32 19.07
CA GLU A 117 -25.46 -18.62 19.59
C GLU A 117 -26.17 -19.47 18.53
N SER A 118 -26.75 -18.81 17.52
CA SER A 118 -27.40 -19.46 16.39
C SER A 118 -26.43 -19.81 15.26
N TYR A 119 -25.19 -19.32 15.30
CA TYR A 119 -24.18 -19.63 14.28
C TYR A 119 -23.74 -21.08 14.37
N ARG A 120 -24.07 -21.85 13.34
CA ARG A 120 -23.74 -23.28 13.24
C ARG A 120 -22.40 -23.57 12.56
N GLY A 121 -21.60 -22.54 12.28
CA GLY A 121 -20.37 -22.68 11.50
C GLY A 121 -20.64 -22.67 9.99
N VAL A 122 -19.69 -22.15 9.22
CA VAL A 122 -19.64 -22.34 7.76
C VAL A 122 -18.36 -23.11 7.44
N GLY A 123 -18.50 -24.28 6.79
CA GLY A 123 -17.37 -25.14 6.47
C GLY A 123 -16.72 -25.75 7.72
N TYR A 124 -15.44 -25.43 7.95
CA TYR A 124 -14.62 -25.99 9.03
C TYR A 124 -14.56 -25.13 10.30
N ASN A 125 -15.44 -24.13 10.43
CA ASN A 125 -15.46 -23.23 11.59
C ASN A 125 -16.11 -23.90 12.81
N THR A 126 -15.33 -24.07 13.88
CA THR A 126 -15.85 -24.28 15.23
C THR A 126 -15.30 -23.19 16.15
N PHE A 127 -16.06 -22.79 17.18
CA PHE A 127 -15.54 -21.84 18.17
C PHE A 127 -14.53 -22.48 19.15
N GLU A 128 -14.42 -23.81 19.12
CA GLU A 128 -13.51 -24.58 19.95
C GLU A 128 -12.05 -24.41 19.51
N GLU A 129 -11.81 -24.23 18.22
CA GLU A 129 -10.49 -23.96 17.67
C GLU A 129 -10.00 -22.55 18.02
N ASP A 130 -8.69 -22.36 18.19
CA ASP A 130 -8.07 -21.07 18.52
C ASP A 130 -8.24 -20.00 17.41
N ALA A 131 -8.66 -20.39 16.21
CA ALA A 131 -8.81 -19.55 15.02
C ALA A 131 -10.18 -19.73 14.36
N MET A 132 -10.60 -18.73 13.58
CA MET A 132 -11.82 -18.78 12.78
C MET A 132 -11.48 -18.55 11.31
N TRP A 133 -11.94 -19.46 10.46
CA TRP A 133 -11.50 -19.67 9.07
C TRP A 133 -12.49 -19.18 8.02
N ALA A 134 -13.74 -18.96 8.42
CA ALA A 134 -14.72 -18.24 7.61
C ALA A 134 -15.16 -16.95 8.29
N PHE A 135 -15.36 -15.89 7.50
CA PHE A 135 -15.57 -14.53 7.97
C PHE A 135 -16.14 -13.64 6.86
N GLU A 136 -16.84 -12.60 7.26
CA GLU A 136 -17.29 -11.54 6.36
C GLU A 136 -16.10 -10.71 5.85
N PRO A 137 -16.11 -10.28 4.57
CA PRO A 137 -15.02 -9.47 4.03
C PRO A 137 -14.83 -8.13 4.75
N SER A 138 -15.88 -7.57 5.36
CA SER A 138 -15.82 -6.37 6.22
C SER A 138 -15.06 -6.61 7.52
N ALA A 139 -15.27 -7.77 8.17
CA ALA A 139 -14.53 -8.15 9.36
C ALA A 139 -13.05 -8.36 9.06
N ALA A 140 -12.73 -9.02 7.93
CA ALA A 140 -11.35 -9.15 7.48
C ALA A 140 -10.68 -7.80 7.26
N LEU A 141 -11.39 -6.84 6.63
CA LEU A 141 -10.85 -5.50 6.44
C LEU A 141 -10.57 -4.82 7.78
N LYS A 142 -11.51 -4.91 8.74
CA LYS A 142 -11.34 -4.34 10.08
C LYS A 142 -10.13 -4.95 10.79
N VAL A 143 -9.99 -6.28 10.77
CA VAL A 143 -8.86 -6.99 11.37
C VAL A 143 -7.54 -6.59 10.75
N TYR A 144 -7.44 -6.47 9.42
CA TYR A 144 -6.20 -6.01 8.80
C TYR A 144 -5.85 -4.58 9.17
N HIS A 145 -6.82 -3.66 9.24
CA HIS A 145 -6.57 -2.31 9.74
C HIS A 145 -6.06 -2.34 11.19
N GLU A 146 -6.70 -3.09 12.09
CA GLU A 146 -6.24 -3.22 13.48
C GLU A 146 -4.84 -3.85 13.60
N MET A 147 -4.48 -4.76 12.70
CA MET A 147 -3.13 -5.33 12.65
C MET A 147 -2.10 -4.30 12.17
N LEU A 148 -2.43 -3.53 11.13
CA LEU A 148 -1.56 -2.49 10.56
C LEU A 148 -1.41 -1.28 11.50
N GLU A 149 -2.46 -0.89 12.22
CA GLU A 149 -2.45 0.22 13.18
C GLU A 149 -1.47 0.00 14.35
N LYS A 150 -1.14 -1.26 14.66
CA LYS A 150 -0.16 -1.62 15.69
C LYS A 150 1.30 -1.43 15.24
N GLU A 151 1.51 -1.12 13.95
CA GLU A 151 2.81 -1.13 13.31
C GLU A 151 3.22 0.31 12.91
N PRO A 152 3.90 1.06 13.81
CA PRO A 152 4.14 2.49 13.63
C PRO A 152 5.08 2.83 12.46
N ASN A 153 5.83 1.84 11.97
CA ASN A 153 6.80 2.02 10.88
C ASN A 153 6.18 1.84 9.49
N ILE A 154 4.88 1.55 9.39
CA ILE A 154 4.18 1.37 8.13
C ILE A 154 3.44 2.66 7.77
N ARG A 155 3.77 3.21 6.61
CA ARG A 155 2.92 4.19 5.93
C ARG A 155 2.12 3.47 4.86
N ILE A 156 0.80 3.68 4.84
CA ILE A 156 -0.08 3.16 3.78
C ILE A 156 -0.52 4.33 2.90
N VAL A 157 -0.48 4.13 1.58
CA VAL A 157 -1.03 5.08 0.60
C VAL A 157 -1.99 4.34 -0.32
N TYR A 158 -3.15 4.94 -0.55
CA TYR A 158 -4.23 4.37 -1.36
C TYR A 158 -4.33 5.10 -2.70
N GLN A 159 -4.99 4.45 -3.67
CA GLN A 159 -5.28 5.02 -4.99
C GLN A 159 -4.03 5.46 -5.74
N GLN A 160 -2.94 4.70 -5.57
CA GLN A 160 -1.66 4.96 -6.20
C GLN A 160 -1.35 3.82 -7.18
N ARG A 161 -1.73 4.00 -8.44
CA ARG A 161 -1.45 3.05 -9.52
C ARG A 161 -0.05 3.29 -10.06
N LEU A 162 0.72 2.22 -10.28
CA LEU A 162 2.06 2.29 -10.86
C LEU A 162 2.00 2.83 -12.29
N ASN A 163 2.88 3.77 -12.63
CA ASN A 163 3.17 4.07 -14.03
C ASN A 163 3.99 2.91 -14.62
N ARG A 164 3.29 1.93 -15.20
CA ARG A 164 3.90 0.69 -15.73
C ARG A 164 4.80 0.91 -16.95
N LYS A 165 4.70 2.05 -17.65
CA LYS A 165 5.46 2.31 -18.88
C LYS A 165 6.87 2.81 -18.58
N THR A 166 6.99 3.80 -17.70
CA THR A 166 8.25 4.51 -17.46
C THR A 166 8.54 4.76 -15.99
N GLY A 167 7.69 4.28 -15.09
CA GLY A 167 7.74 4.61 -13.67
C GLY A 167 8.81 3.86 -12.89
N VAL A 168 9.37 2.76 -13.41
CA VAL A 168 10.44 2.03 -12.74
C VAL A 168 11.80 2.58 -13.17
N LYS A 169 12.57 3.11 -12.23
CA LYS A 169 13.96 3.52 -12.46
C LYS A 169 14.91 2.54 -11.78
N LYS A 170 15.88 2.03 -12.55
CA LYS A 170 16.87 1.05 -12.10
C LYS A 170 18.29 1.57 -12.29
N GLU A 171 19.19 1.12 -11.43
CA GLU A 171 20.64 1.16 -11.61
C GLU A 171 21.12 -0.28 -11.74
N GLY A 172 21.52 -0.69 -12.94
CA GLY A 172 21.76 -2.10 -13.26
C GLY A 172 20.51 -2.95 -13.00
N HIS A 173 20.63 -3.95 -12.13
CA HIS A 173 19.52 -4.84 -11.73
C HIS A 173 18.75 -4.37 -10.50
N VAL A 174 19.12 -3.22 -9.92
CA VAL A 174 18.53 -2.72 -8.67
C VAL A 174 17.51 -1.63 -8.97
N ILE A 175 16.25 -1.84 -8.54
CA ILE A 175 15.23 -0.78 -8.57
C ILE A 175 15.63 0.29 -7.54
N LYS A 176 15.60 1.55 -7.97
CA LYS A 176 15.89 2.70 -7.12
C LYS A 176 14.63 3.44 -6.75
N THR A 177 13.75 3.66 -7.73
CA THR A 177 12.47 4.33 -7.52
C THR A 177 11.36 3.73 -8.36
N ILE A 178 10.14 3.88 -7.86
CA ILE A 178 8.91 3.66 -8.63
C ILE A 178 8.08 4.94 -8.63
N GLN A 179 7.49 5.26 -9.77
CA GLN A 179 6.61 6.41 -9.95
C GLN A 179 5.18 5.96 -10.23
N MET A 180 4.22 6.62 -9.60
CA MET A 180 2.80 6.38 -9.79
C MET A 180 2.26 7.19 -10.98
N GLU A 181 1.06 6.84 -11.47
CA GLU A 181 0.34 7.60 -12.51
C GLU A 181 0.08 9.05 -12.07
N THR A 182 -0.02 9.29 -10.76
CA THR A 182 -0.18 10.62 -10.15
C THR A 182 1.10 11.48 -10.20
N GLY A 183 2.22 10.91 -10.64
CA GLY A 183 3.54 11.54 -10.61
C GLY A 183 4.30 11.34 -9.29
N GLN A 184 3.67 10.80 -8.24
CA GLN A 184 4.32 10.55 -6.95
C GLN A 184 5.45 9.53 -7.10
N ILE A 185 6.60 9.78 -6.47
CA ILE A 185 7.78 8.92 -6.55
C ILE A 185 8.08 8.33 -5.17
N TYR A 186 8.35 7.03 -5.13
CA TYR A 186 8.76 6.30 -3.95
C TYR A 186 10.14 5.69 -4.17
N GLN A 187 11.05 5.91 -3.22
CA GLN A 187 12.40 5.40 -3.21
C GLN A 187 12.58 4.42 -2.05
N GLY A 188 13.31 3.34 -2.28
CA GLY A 188 13.67 2.44 -1.19
C GLY A 188 14.85 1.53 -1.49
N LYS A 189 15.22 0.75 -0.48
CA LYS A 189 16.33 -0.22 -0.57
C LYS A 189 15.89 -1.55 -1.18
N MET A 190 14.63 -1.92 -0.96
CA MET A 190 14.01 -3.15 -1.45
C MET A 190 12.60 -2.87 -1.96
N PHE A 191 12.20 -3.61 -2.99
CA PHE A 191 10.90 -3.50 -3.62
C PHE A 191 10.23 -4.87 -3.64
N MET A 192 8.94 -4.92 -3.29
CA MET A 192 8.13 -6.12 -3.37
C MET A 192 6.91 -5.85 -4.23
N ASP A 193 6.66 -6.76 -5.16
CA ASP A 193 5.40 -6.84 -5.86
C ASP A 193 4.48 -7.77 -5.09
N CYS A 194 3.35 -7.23 -4.67
CA CYS A 194 2.30 -7.93 -3.94
C CYS A 194 0.94 -7.68 -4.62
N THR A 195 0.92 -7.35 -5.91
CA THR A 195 -0.32 -7.38 -6.72
C THR A 195 -0.63 -8.82 -7.13
N TYR A 196 -1.81 -9.05 -7.71
CA TYR A 196 -2.16 -10.38 -8.23
C TYR A 196 -1.45 -10.68 -9.54
N GLU A 197 -1.17 -9.65 -10.32
CA GLU A 197 -0.72 -9.73 -11.70
C GLU A 197 0.80 -9.57 -11.88
N GLY A 198 1.53 -9.20 -10.83
CA GLY A 198 2.97 -8.94 -10.93
C GLY A 198 3.29 -7.66 -11.72
N ASP A 199 2.51 -6.60 -11.51
CA ASP A 199 2.60 -5.34 -12.26
C ASP A 199 3.97 -4.67 -12.16
N LEU A 200 4.55 -4.64 -10.96
CA LEU A 200 5.88 -4.09 -10.70
C LEU A 200 6.97 -5.02 -11.23
N MET A 201 6.82 -6.34 -11.09
CA MET A 201 7.77 -7.30 -11.68
C MET A 201 7.85 -7.13 -13.20
N ALA A 202 6.71 -7.11 -13.87
CA ALA A 202 6.63 -6.91 -15.31
C ALA A 202 7.21 -5.54 -15.72
N ALA A 203 6.83 -4.45 -15.03
CA ALA A 203 7.37 -3.11 -15.31
C ALA A 203 8.88 -2.99 -15.01
N SER A 204 9.43 -3.88 -14.17
CA SER A 204 10.87 -3.96 -13.87
C SER A 204 11.64 -4.78 -14.90
N GLY A 205 10.97 -5.38 -15.89
CA GLY A 205 11.58 -6.21 -16.92
C GLY A 205 11.89 -7.64 -16.48
N VAL A 206 11.21 -8.14 -15.44
CA VAL A 206 11.23 -9.58 -15.12
C VAL A 206 10.54 -10.33 -16.27
N SER A 207 11.16 -11.40 -16.77
CA SER A 207 10.58 -12.23 -17.83
C SER A 207 9.33 -12.95 -17.33
N TYR A 208 8.28 -12.98 -18.15
CA TYR A 208 7.05 -13.71 -17.87
C TYR A 208 6.47 -14.30 -19.17
N THR A 209 5.64 -15.31 -19.03
CA THR A 209 4.80 -15.86 -20.11
C THR A 209 3.34 -15.48 -19.84
N VAL A 210 2.55 -15.30 -20.90
CA VAL A 210 1.09 -15.25 -20.81
C VAL A 210 0.51 -16.42 -21.59
N GLY A 211 -0.45 -17.14 -21.00
CA GLY A 211 -1.05 -18.34 -21.61
C GLY A 211 -0.20 -19.60 -21.41
N ARG A 212 -0.36 -20.57 -22.32
CA ARG A 212 0.40 -21.82 -22.33
C ARG A 212 1.58 -21.69 -23.29
N GLU A 213 2.78 -22.03 -22.85
CA GLU A 213 3.94 -22.11 -23.74
C GLU A 213 3.77 -23.18 -24.82
N SER A 214 4.36 -22.93 -26.00
CA SER A 214 4.40 -23.94 -27.05
C SER A 214 5.33 -25.10 -26.67
N ASN A 215 5.05 -26.31 -27.17
CA ASN A 215 5.97 -27.44 -27.08
C ASN A 215 7.32 -27.18 -27.81
N SER A 216 7.45 -26.09 -28.57
CA SER A 216 8.74 -25.73 -29.19
C SER A 216 9.64 -24.94 -28.25
N GLN A 217 9.12 -24.49 -27.11
CA GLN A 217 9.83 -23.69 -26.12
C GLN A 217 10.38 -24.52 -24.96
N TYR A 218 9.81 -25.71 -24.70
CA TYR A 218 10.24 -26.71 -23.71
C TYR A 218 10.08 -28.11 -24.27
#